data_AF-A0A843R446-F1
#
_entry.id   AF-A0A843R446-F1
#
_cell.length_a   1.000
_cell.length_b   1.000
_cell.length_c   1.000
_cell.angle_alpha   90.00
_cell.angle_beta   90.00
_cell.angle_gamma   90.00
#
_symmetry.space_group_name_H-M   'P 1'
#
loop_
_entity.id
_entity.type
_entity.pdbx_description
1 polymer ?
#
loop_
_entity_poly.entity_id
_entity_poly.type
_entity_poly.pdbx_seq_one_letter_code
_entity_poly.pdbx_strand_id
1 'polypeptide(L)' 'MSDNGKVDKIKGTVKETAGDVTDDKKLKAEGILDKTVGKVKEAVEDVKDTAEGVAKDIKEKFDK' A
#
# COMPACT_ATOMS: atom_id res chain seq x y z
N MET A 1 7.08 6.07 10.55
CA MET A 1 5.78 5.39 10.64
C MET A 1 5.71 4.44 9.46
N SER A 2 6.18 3.19 9.57
CA SER A 2 6.44 2.33 8.41
C SER A 2 6.04 0.89 8.68
N ASP A 3 4.79 0.67 9.06
CA ASP A 3 4.26 -0.69 9.23
C ASP A 3 2.89 -0.88 8.56
N ASN A 4 2.32 0.19 7.97
CA ASN A 4 0.94 0.19 7.49
C ASN A 4 0.71 -0.73 6.28
N GLY A 5 1.66 -0.83 5.34
CA GLY A 5 1.51 -1.66 4.13
C GLY A 5 1.42 -3.17 4.40
N LYS A 6 2.14 -3.67 5.41
CA LYS A 6 2.07 -5.10 5.80
C LYS A 6 0.78 -5.40 6.55
N VAL A 7 0.36 -4.48 7.43
CA VAL A 7 -0.87 -4.61 8.20
C VAL A 7 -2.10 -4.55 7.28
N ASP A 8 -2.13 -3.68 6.27
CA ASP A 8 -3.21 -3.61 5.28
C ASP A 8 -3.30 -4.88 4.42
N LYS A 9 -2.17 -5.46 4.00
CA LYS A 9 -2.15 -6.77 3.30
C LYS A 9 -2.74 -7.89 4.16
N ILE A 10 -2.39 -7.95 5.44
CA ILE A 10 -2.91 -8.94 6.38
C ILE A 10 -4.41 -8.72 6.58
N LYS A 11 -4.84 -7.48 6.82
CA LYS A 11 -6.25 -7.12 7.03
C LYS A 11 -7.12 -7.44 5.80
N GLY A 12 -6.64 -7.13 4.59
CA GLY A 12 -7.32 -7.48 3.35
C GLY A 12 -7.43 -8.98 3.14
N THR A 13 -6.40 -9.75 3.52
CA THR A 13 -6.44 -11.22 3.47
C THR A 13 -7.45 -11.79 4.46
N VAL A 14 -7.45 -11.28 5.69
CA VAL A 14 -8.42 -11.68 6.72
C VAL A 14 -9.86 -11.37 6.31
N LYS A 15 -10.14 -10.18 5.74
CA LYS A 15 -11.47 -9.84 5.22
C LYS A 15 -11.90 -10.74 4.07
N GLU A 16 -10.98 -11.08 3.16
CA GLU A 16 -11.25 -11.97 2.04
C GLU A 16 -11.58 -13.39 2.52
N THR A 17 -10.76 -13.95 3.42
CA THR A 17 -11.00 -15.28 3.99
C THR A 17 -12.25 -15.32 4.86
N ALA A 18 -12.50 -14.29 5.67
CA ALA A 18 -13.72 -14.19 6.46
C ALA A 18 -14.96 -14.11 5.55
N GLY A 19 -14.94 -13.27 4.50
CA GLY A 19 -16.04 -13.17 3.55
C GLY A 19 -16.28 -14.46 2.75
N ASP A 20 -15.23 -15.23 2.45
CA ASP A 20 -15.36 -16.53 1.77
C ASP A 20 -15.95 -17.61 2.71
N VAL A 21 -15.53 -17.61 3.98
CA VAL A 21 -16.05 -18.54 5.01
C VAL A 21 -17.48 -18.22 5.43
N THR A 22 -17.86 -16.95 5.49
CA THR A 22 -19.21 -16.53 5.93
C THR A 22 -20.19 -16.31 4.77
N ASP A 23 -19.79 -16.60 3.52
CA ASP A 23 -20.53 -16.30 2.29
C ASP A 23 -20.92 -14.80 2.14
N ASP A 24 -20.14 -13.92 2.76
CA ASP A 24 -20.40 -12.48 2.78
C ASP A 24 -19.63 -11.78 1.66
N LYS A 25 -20.34 -11.54 0.55
CA LYS A 25 -19.81 -10.93 -0.67
C LYS A 25 -19.24 -9.52 -0.42
N LYS A 26 -19.74 -8.80 0.59
CA LYS A 26 -19.27 -7.44 0.92
C LYS A 26 -17.89 -7.51 1.56
N LEU A 27 -17.67 -8.41 2.51
CA LEU A 27 -16.36 -8.61 3.14
C LEU A 27 -15.30 -9.07 2.14
N LYS A 28 -15.66 -9.99 1.24
CA LYS A 28 -14.76 -10.44 0.16
C LYS A 28 -14.37 -9.30 -0.77
N ALA A 29 -15.33 -8.49 -1.19
CA ALA A 29 -15.09 -7.34 -2.05
C ALA A 29 -14.22 -6.28 -1.36
N GLU A 30 -14.48 -5.98 -0.09
CA GLU A 30 -13.66 -5.06 0.71
C GLU A 30 -12.21 -5.56 0.82
N GLY A 31 -11.99 -6.86 1.09
CA GLY A 31 -10.64 -7.43 1.19
C GLY A 31 -9.84 -7.34 -0.11
N ILE A 32 -10.48 -7.59 -1.25
CA ILE A 32 -9.86 -7.48 -2.58
C ILE A 32 -9.57 -6.02 -2.94
N LEU A 33 -10.50 -5.10 -2.65
CA LEU A 33 -10.33 -3.67 -2.87
C LEU A 33 -9.21 -3.09 -2.01
N ASP A 34 -9.15 -3.41 -0.72
CA ASP A 34 -8.09 -3.00 0.20
C ASP A 34 -6.71 -3.48 -0.31
N LYS A 35 -6.58 -4.76 -0.71
CA LYS A 35 -5.33 -5.29 -1.29
C LYS A 35 -4.92 -4.56 -2.56
N THR A 36 -5.89 -4.22 -3.41
CA THR A 36 -5.62 -3.60 -4.72
C THR A 36 -5.22 -2.14 -4.55
N VAL A 37 -5.99 -1.38 -3.78
CA VAL A 37 -5.69 0.02 -3.45
C VAL A 37 -4.37 0.12 -2.69
N GLY A 38 -4.12 -0.78 -1.75
CA GLY A 38 -2.85 -0.85 -1.01
C GLY A 38 -1.65 -1.07 -1.94
N LYS A 39 -1.72 -2.02 -2.87
CA LYS A 39 -0.64 -2.23 -3.87
C LYS A 39 -0.41 -1.03 -4.78
N VAL A 40 -1.48 -0.36 -5.21
CA VAL A 40 -1.39 0.84 -6.05
C VAL A 40 -0.76 1.99 -5.27
N LYS A 41 -1.15 2.20 -4.01
CA LYS A 41 -0.52 3.20 -3.14
C LYS A 41 0.94 2.89 -2.88
N GLU A 42 1.30 1.64 -2.54
CA GLU A 42 2.70 1.24 -2.36
C GLU A 42 3.53 1.56 -3.61
N ALA A 43 3.04 1.21 -4.81
CA ALA A 43 3.78 1.47 -6.06
C ALA A 43 3.94 2.98 -6.35
N VAL A 44 2.93 3.80 -6.05
CA VAL A 44 3.00 5.25 -6.22
C VAL A 44 3.92 5.88 -5.17
N GLU A 45 3.86 5.42 -3.92
CA GLU A 45 4.76 5.88 -2.86
C GLU A 45 6.22 5.52 -3.19
N ASP A 46 6.52 4.29 -3.62
CA ASP A 46 7.89 3.87 -4.00
C ASP A 46 8.48 4.77 -5.10
N VAL A 47 7.69 5.10 -6.14
CA VAL A 47 8.11 5.99 -7.23
C VAL A 47 8.31 7.42 -6.73
N LYS A 48 7.41 7.90 -5.87
CA LYS A 48 7.46 9.27 -5.33
C LYS A 48 8.61 9.44 -4.35
N ASP A 49 8.87 8.44 -3.51
CA ASP A 49 9.98 8.43 -2.55
C ASP A 49 11.33 8.37 -3.28
N THR A 50 11.42 7.55 -4.33
CA THR A 50 12.60 7.51 -5.21
C THR A 50 12.84 8.86 -5.89
N ALA A 51 11.79 9.50 -6.42
CA ALA A 51 11.89 10.80 -7.07
C ALA A 51 12.25 11.92 -6.07
N GLU A 52 11.65 11.93 -4.87
CA GLU A 52 11.97 12.88 -3.81
C GLU A 52 13.39 12.68 -3.25
N GLY A 53 13.85 11.43 -3.15
CA GLY A 53 15.23 11.08 -2.79
C GLY A 53 16.22 11.64 -3.81
N VAL A 54 16.04 11.33 -5.10
CA VAL A 54 16.90 11.84 -6.18
C VAL A 54 16.87 13.37 -6.27
N ALA A 55 15.69 13.99 -6.11
CA ALA A 55 15.58 15.45 -6.14
C ALA A 55 16.29 16.12 -4.95
N LYS A 56 16.24 15.52 -3.75
CA LYS A 56 16.99 15.99 -2.57
C LYS A 56 18.50 15.85 -2.78
N ASP A 57 18.96 14.70 -3.26
CA ASP A 57 20.38 14.44 -3.57
C ASP A 57 20.94 15.44 -4.61
N ILE A 58 20.16 15.78 -5.64
CA ILE A 58 20.55 16.78 -6.64
C ILE A 58 20.60 18.17 -6.03
N LYS A 59 19.59 18.54 -5.22
CA LYS A 59 19.52 19.86 -4.60
C LYS A 59 20.66 20.09 -3.60
N GLU A 60 21.02 19.09 -2.81
CA GLU A 60 22.13 19.17 -1.85
C GLU A 60 23.50 19.24 -2.57
N LYS A 61 23.65 18.56 -3.70
CA LYS A 61 24.87 18.66 -4.53
C LYS A 61 25.01 19.97 -5.30
N PHE A 62 23.91 20.68 -5.56
CA PHE A 62 23.93 21.96 -6.29
C PHE A 62 24.03 23.18 -5.35
N ASP A 63 23.73 23.01 -4.06
CA ASP A 63 23.79 24.06 -3.02
C ASP A 63 25.17 24.13 -2.32
N LYS A 64 26.12 23.26 -2.69
CA LYS A 64 27.50 23.21 -2.19
C LYS A 64 28.49 23.72 -3.23
#